data_AF-A0A4U8T337-F1
#
_entry.id   AF-A0A4U8T337-F1
#
_cell.length_a   1.000
_cell.length_b   1.000
_cell.length_c   1.000
_cell.angle_alpha   90.00
_cell.angle_beta   90.00
_cell.angle_gamma   90.00
#
_symmetry.space_group_name_H-M   'P 1'
#
loop_
_entity.id
_entity.type
_entity.pdbx_description
1 polymer ?
#
loop_
_entity_poly.entity_id
_entity_poly.type
_entity_poly.pdbx_seq_one_letter_code
_entity_poly.pdbx_strand_id
1 'polypeptide(L)'
;MINIDLQNDIAEIKQPTNKKELFILESEMMYILGNYLNAKEEFENKTFEPQEIMQMLQTKIIMAKAFFAGIKESQDKKTANQ
;
A
#
# COMPACT_ATOMS: atom_id res chain seq x y z
N MET A 1 -8.59 -8.73 -0.61
CA MET A 1 -8.72 -8.46 -2.06
C MET A 1 -9.04 -6.99 -2.26
N ILE A 2 -8.42 -6.40 -3.27
CA ILE A 2 -8.28 -4.94 -3.42
C ILE A 2 -9.40 -4.41 -4.34
N ASN A 3 -10.16 -3.44 -3.84
CA ASN A 3 -11.16 -2.69 -4.61
C ASN A 3 -10.74 -1.22 -4.67
N ILE A 4 -10.60 -0.68 -5.88
CA ILE A 4 -10.22 0.71 -6.11
C ILE A 4 -11.28 1.34 -7.02
N ASP A 5 -12.05 2.25 -6.45
CA ASP A 5 -12.98 3.10 -7.18
C ASP A 5 -12.45 4.54 -7.14
N LEU A 6 -11.82 4.93 -8.26
CA LEU A 6 -11.24 6.27 -8.43
C LEU A 6 -12.29 7.37 -8.62
N GLN A 7 -13.54 7.02 -8.94
CA GLN A 7 -14.60 8.03 -9.10
C GLN A 7 -15.13 8.49 -7.75
N ASN A 8 -15.14 7.57 -6.77
CA ASN A 8 -15.66 7.80 -5.44
C ASN A 8 -14.56 7.94 -4.36
N ASP A 9 -13.28 7.99 -4.76
CA ASP A 9 -12.11 8.02 -3.86
C ASP A 9 -12.08 6.87 -2.83
N ILE A 10 -12.56 5.69 -3.23
CA ILE A 10 -12.61 4.50 -2.37
C ILE A 10 -11.45 3.57 -2.71
N ALA A 11 -10.63 3.26 -1.71
CA ALA A 11 -9.66 2.18 -1.76
C ALA A 11 -9.88 1.24 -0.57
N GLU A 12 -10.42 0.05 -0.83
CA GLU A 12 -10.69 -0.96 0.18
C GLU A 12 -9.81 -2.19 -0.03
N ILE A 13 -9.13 -2.63 1.03
CA ILE A 13 -8.39 -3.89 1.03
C ILE A 13 -9.09 -4.83 2.00
N LYS A 14 -9.80 -5.82 1.45
CA LYS A 14 -10.45 -6.83 2.28
C LYS A 14 -9.41 -7.69 3.01
N GLN A 15 -9.51 -7.77 4.33
CA GLN A 15 -8.69 -8.62 5.20
C GLN A 15 -8.84 -10.10 4.77
N PRO A 16 -7.73 -10.80 4.49
CA PRO A 16 -7.79 -12.22 4.15
C PRO A 16 -8.16 -13.05 5.38
N THR A 17 -9.04 -14.03 5.21
CA THR A 17 -9.51 -14.93 6.28
C THR A 17 -8.88 -16.33 6.21
N ASN A 18 -8.21 -16.64 5.10
CA ASN A 18 -7.58 -17.94 4.86
C ASN A 18 -6.33 -17.80 3.96
N LYS A 19 -5.54 -18.87 3.86
CA LYS A 19 -4.28 -18.88 3.09
C LYS A 19 -4.48 -18.60 1.59
N LYS A 20 -5.59 -19.06 1.01
CA LYS A 20 -5.87 -18.83 -0.41
C LYS A 20 -6.14 -17.35 -0.68
N GLU A 21 -6.94 -16.71 0.16
CA GLU A 21 -7.21 -15.26 0.09
C GLU A 21 -5.95 -14.44 0.32
N LEU A 22 -5.07 -14.86 1.24
CA LEU A 22 -3.79 -14.21 1.45
C LEU A 22 -2.93 -14.26 0.18
N PHE A 23 -2.80 -15.43 -0.44
CA PHE A 23 -2.05 -15.59 -1.69
C PHE A 23 -2.60 -14.73 -2.85
N ILE A 24 -3.93 -14.64 -2.96
CA ILE A 24 -4.57 -13.77 -3.96
C ILE A 24 -4.23 -12.31 -3.68
N LEU A 25 -4.35 -11.86 -2.42
CA LEU A 25 -4.02 -10.50 -2.05
C LEU A 25 -2.55 -10.16 -2.31
N GLU A 26 -1.62 -11.06 -1.99
CA GLU A 26 -0.19 -10.89 -2.31
C GLU A 26 0.03 -10.73 -3.82
N SER A 27 -0.67 -11.52 -4.63
CA SER A 27 -0.60 -11.46 -6.10
C SER A 27 -1.14 -10.13 -6.65
N GLU A 28 -2.30 -9.66 -6.14
CA GLU A 28 -2.89 -8.37 -6.52
C GLU A 28 -1.95 -7.21 -6.16
N MET A 29 -1.36 -7.23 -4.97
CA MET A 29 -0.39 -6.22 -4.53
C MET A 29 0.84 -6.18 -5.45
N MET A 30 1.37 -7.35 -5.83
CA MET A 30 2.51 -7.44 -6.75
C MET A 30 2.17 -6.86 -8.13
N TYR A 31 0.97 -7.13 -8.65
CA TYR A 31 0.51 -6.58 -9.92
C TYR A 31 0.42 -5.04 -9.89
N ILE A 32 -0.19 -4.48 -8.85
CA ILE A 32 -0.33 -3.02 -8.68
C ILE A 32 1.05 -2.36 -8.54
N LEU A 33 1.95 -2.94 -7.72
CA LEU A 33 3.30 -2.42 -7.54
C LEU A 33 4.10 -2.46 -8.85
N GLY A 34 4.00 -3.54 -9.63
CA GLY A 34 4.64 -3.65 -10.93
C GLY A 34 4.17 -2.57 -11.90
N ASN A 35 2.85 -2.37 -12.01
CA ASN A 35 2.29 -1.30 -12.86
C ASN A 35 2.74 0.10 -12.42
N TYR A 36 2.76 0.37 -11.12
CA TYR A 36 3.27 1.65 -10.59
C TYR A 36 4.74 1.87 -10.95
N LEU A 37 5.59 0.85 -10.81
CA LEU A 37 7.00 0.94 -11.15
C LEU A 37 7.18 1.19 -12.64
N ASN A 38 6.49 0.43 -13.50
CA ASN A 38 6.55 0.63 -14.96
C ASN A 38 6.15 2.06 -15.37
N ALA A 39 5.04 2.58 -14.82
CA ALA A 39 4.61 3.95 -15.10
C ALA A 39 5.63 4.99 -14.62
N LYS A 40 6.30 4.72 -13.49
CA LYS A 40 7.36 5.57 -12.95
C LYS A 40 8.61 5.55 -13.83
N GLU A 41 9.01 4.38 -14.33
CA GLU A 41 10.13 4.22 -15.26
C GLU A 41 9.88 4.98 -16.57
N GLU A 42 8.66 4.90 -17.11
CA GLU A 42 8.25 5.63 -18.30
C GLU A 42 8.29 7.15 -18.07
N PHE A 43 7.75 7.62 -16.94
CA PHE A 43 7.75 9.04 -16.60
C PHE A 43 9.17 9.60 -16.36
N GLU A 44 10.05 8.84 -15.71
CA GLU A 44 11.42 9.26 -15.39
C GLU A 44 12.42 8.92 -16.50
N ASN A 45 11.98 8.22 -17.55
CA ASN A 45 12.82 7.69 -18.62
C ASN A 45 14.07 6.96 -18.08
N LYS A 46 13.85 6.11 -17.08
CA LYS A 46 14.89 5.38 -16.34
C LYS A 46 14.37 3.99 -16.00
N THR A 47 15.23 2.97 -16.10
CA THR A 47 14.99 1.64 -15.51
C THR A 47 15.54 1.59 -14.09
N PHE A 48 14.77 1.08 -13.14
CA PHE A 48 15.21 0.93 -11.75
C PHE A 48 15.88 -0.42 -11.54
N GLU A 49 17.05 -0.40 -10.90
CA GLU A 49 17.70 -1.63 -10.47
C GLU A 49 16.94 -2.25 -9.28
N PRO A 50 17.00 -3.59 -9.10
CA PRO A 50 16.30 -4.27 -8.01
C PRO A 50 16.58 -3.68 -6.61
N GLN A 51 17.82 -3.25 -6.34
CA GLN A 51 18.16 -2.61 -5.06
C GLN A 51 17.46 -1.26 -4.87
N GLU A 52 17.29 -0.47 -5.93
CA GLU A 52 16.61 0.83 -5.87
C GLU A 52 15.11 0.64 -5.59
N ILE A 53 14.48 -0.32 -6.28
CA ILE A 53 13.09 -0.73 -6.01
C ILE A 53 12.96 -1.15 -4.55
N MET A 54 13.93 -1.91 -4.04
CA MET A 54 13.87 -2.41 -2.68
C MET A 54 13.99 -1.28 -1.64
N GLN A 55 14.88 -0.32 -1.85
CA GLN A 55 15.00 0.88 -1.01
C GLN A 55 13.72 1.73 -1.03
N MET A 56 13.10 1.89 -2.21
CA MET A 56 11.83 2.60 -2.36
C MET A 56 10.71 1.93 -1.57
N LEU A 57 10.55 0.62 -1.72
CA LEU A 57 9.51 -0.14 -1.02
C LEU A 57 9.71 -0.10 0.50
N GLN A 58 10.94 -0.27 0.99
CA GLN A 58 11.25 -0.17 2.43
C GLN A 58 10.86 1.21 2.99
N THR A 59 11.22 2.27 2.28
CA THR A 59 10.89 3.64 2.67
C THR A 59 9.37 3.85 2.75
N LYS A 60 8.63 3.39 1.74
CA LYS A 60 7.16 3.48 1.72
C LYS A 60 6.51 2.68 2.85
N ILE A 61 7.04 1.49 3.18
CA ILE A 61 6.56 0.69 4.31
C ILE A 61 6.76 1.42 5.64
N ILE A 62 7.92 2.05 5.85
CA ILE A 62 8.19 2.85 7.05
C ILE A 62 7.19 4.01 7.17
N MET A 63 6.97 4.75 6.08
CA MET A 63 5.99 5.85 6.03
C MET A 63 4.57 5.36 6.33
N ALA A 64 4.15 4.24 5.74
CA ALA A 64 2.83 3.66 5.98
C ALA A 64 2.65 3.29 7.46
N LYS A 65 3.65 2.63 8.07
CA LYS A 65 3.62 2.30 9.50
C LYS A 65 3.46 3.55 10.37
N ALA A 66 4.22 4.60 10.09
CA ALA A 66 4.13 5.86 10.83
C ALA A 66 2.75 6.53 10.68
N PHE A 67 2.22 6.57 9.45
CA PHE A 67 0.90 7.11 9.14
C PHE A 67 -0.20 6.40 9.93
N PHE A 68 -0.23 5.06 9.87
CA PHE A 68 -1.25 4.28 10.59
C PHE A 68 -1.08 4.33 12.11
N ALA A 69 0.15 4.44 12.63
CA ALA A 69 0.37 4.67 14.05
C ALA A 69 -0.21 6.02 14.52
N GLY A 70 0.00 7.11 13.75
CA GLY A 70 -0.57 8.42 14.05
C GLY A 70 -2.10 8.46 13.97
N ILE A 71 -2.71 7.69 13.07
CA ILE A 71 -4.17 7.52 13.02
C ILE A 71 -4.68 6.84 14.30
N LYS A 72 -3.99 5.80 14.78
CA LYS A 72 -4.39 5.10 16.00
C LYS A 72 -4.34 6.01 17.22
N GLU A 73 -3.25 6.76 17.39
CA GLU A 73 -3.12 7.71 18.51
C GLU A 73 -4.18 8.83 18.50
N SER A 74 -4.58 9.29 17.30
CA SER A 74 -5.62 10.32 17.16
C SER A 74 -7.04 9.77 17.37
N GLN A 75 -7.28 8.49 17.10
CA GLN A 75 -8.53 7.81 17.47
C GLN A 75 -8.62 7.57 18.97
N ASP A 76 -7.57 7.04 19.60
CA ASP A 76 -7.54 6.74 21.05
C ASP A 76 -7.75 8.00 21.91
N LYS A 77 -7.23 9.15 21.48
CA LYS A 77 -7.46 10.45 22.16
C LYS A 77 -8.89 10.99 22.01
N LYS A 78 -9.62 10.63 20.95
CA LYS A 78 -11.03 11.03 20.77
C LYS A 78 -11.97 10.21 21.66
N THR A 79 -11.67 8.94 21.87
CA THR A 79 -12.44 8.05 22.77
C THR A 79 -12.14 8.29 24.25
N ALA A 80 -10.94 8.78 24.60
CA ALA A 80 -10.60 9.09 25.99
C ALA A 80 -11.18 10.41 26.53
N ASN A 81 -11.70 11.28 25.64
CA ASN A 81 -12.31 12.58 25.98
C ASN A 81 -13.84 12.59 25.82
N GLN A 82 -14.46 11.41 25.69
CA GLN A 82 -15.92 11.19 25.74
C GLN A 82 -16.26 10.39 26.99
#